data_AF-A0A376DR01-F1
#
_entry.id   AF-A0A376DR01-F1
#
_cell.length_a   1.000
_cell.length_b   1.000
_cell.length_c   1.000
_cell.angle_alpha   90.00
_cell.angle_beta   90.00
_cell.angle_gamma   90.00
#
_symmetry.space_group_name_H-M   'P 1'
#
loop_
_entity.id
_entity.type
_entity.pdbx_description
1 polymer ?
#
loop_
_entity_poly.entity_id
_entity_poly.type
_entity_poly.pdbx_seq_one_letter_code
_entity_poly.pdbx_strand_id
1 'polypeptide(L)'
;MIKSGISIAALCFTTVVSAQMKDTLAEKIVLYQLPVGGWGKQLNDKSVVNYNMPVDKNLLRKIKATGDDHATIDNNATSREINILIKAYAATKNPEYLKSAEKGIHYLLLMQYDNGGFPQYYPNTGLYRKQVTYNDNAMINALTVLYNVAEGKSDFDAVDSKLREKSKTALQKGIECILKTQVLQKGSPSIWADQYNEITLQPDKARAFEPISLATGESVGIIRFLMMQPATPEIQKSINAAIEWFKDNKIEGYSYNVAKQNGKTLRVLAEDKNSVIWARFYDIHTNKPLFGDRDGSVKYNYNDVSEERRNGYSWFGDSPQKLIDKEYPKWKLKNTIGG
;
A
#
# COMPACT_ATOMS: atom_id res chain seq x y z
N MET A 1 -46.59 62.07 -35.17
CA MET A 1 -46.73 61.23 -33.96
C MET A 1 -46.01 59.91 -34.19
N ILE A 2 -44.99 59.65 -33.40
CA ILE A 2 -43.99 58.60 -33.55
C ILE A 2 -44.58 57.24 -33.18
N LYS A 3 -44.47 56.23 -34.05
CA LYS A 3 -44.75 54.83 -33.72
C LYS A 3 -43.43 54.16 -33.28
N SER A 4 -43.28 53.95 -31.97
CA SER A 4 -42.18 53.18 -31.40
C SER A 4 -42.41 51.69 -31.61
N GLY A 5 -41.60 51.05 -32.46
CA GLY A 5 -41.52 49.60 -32.57
C GLY A 5 -40.53 49.06 -31.53
N ILE A 6 -41.02 48.24 -30.60
CA ILE A 6 -40.18 47.50 -29.64
C ILE A 6 -39.74 46.20 -30.33
N SER A 7 -38.46 46.09 -30.68
CA SER A 7 -37.85 44.82 -31.09
C SER A 7 -37.45 44.03 -29.85
N ILE A 8 -38.13 42.89 -29.63
CA ILE A 8 -37.72 41.90 -28.63
C ILE A 8 -36.64 41.03 -29.26
N ALA A 9 -35.39 41.20 -28.84
CA ALA A 9 -34.30 40.30 -29.20
C ALA A 9 -34.40 39.02 -28.37
N ALA A 10 -34.78 37.92 -29.01
CA ALA A 10 -34.72 36.58 -28.40
C ALA A 10 -33.26 36.11 -28.38
N LEU A 11 -32.63 36.12 -27.21
CA LEU A 11 -31.35 35.43 -27.01
C LEU A 11 -31.61 33.92 -26.92
N CYS A 12 -31.35 33.20 -28.00
CA CYS A 12 -31.20 31.75 -27.98
C CYS A 12 -29.88 31.39 -27.28
N PHE A 13 -29.95 30.96 -26.02
CA PHE A 13 -28.84 30.26 -25.38
C PHE A 13 -28.79 28.83 -25.91
N THR A 14 -27.91 28.57 -26.88
CA THR A 14 -27.55 27.21 -27.26
C THR A 14 -26.60 26.64 -26.20
N THR A 15 -27.13 25.85 -25.27
CA THR A 15 -26.29 25.05 -24.37
C THR A 15 -25.61 23.97 -25.22
N VAL A 16 -24.35 24.21 -25.60
CA VAL A 16 -23.50 23.19 -26.19
C VAL A 16 -23.17 22.20 -25.08
N VAL A 17 -23.91 21.10 -25.01
CA VAL A 17 -23.56 19.95 -24.16
C VAL A 17 -22.37 19.28 -24.83
N SER A 18 -21.15 19.72 -24.49
CA SER A 18 -19.94 18.99 -24.86
C SER A 18 -19.99 17.62 -24.19
N ALA A 19 -19.76 16.55 -24.95
CA ALA A 19 -19.68 15.21 -24.37
C ALA A 19 -18.55 15.16 -23.34
N GLN A 20 -18.84 14.70 -22.13
CA GLN A 20 -17.85 14.57 -21.06
C GLN A 20 -16.68 13.71 -21.54
N MET A 21 -15.45 14.24 -21.43
CA MET A 21 -14.24 13.49 -21.80
C MET A 21 -14.11 12.25 -20.91
N LYS A 22 -13.77 11.11 -21.52
CA LYS A 22 -13.64 9.82 -20.84
C LYS A 22 -12.22 9.28 -20.92
N ASP A 23 -11.76 8.66 -19.84
CA ASP A 23 -10.55 7.86 -19.79
C ASP A 23 -10.91 6.37 -19.79
N THR A 24 -10.39 5.62 -20.76
CA THR A 24 -10.78 4.21 -20.95
C THR A 24 -10.44 3.30 -19.77
N LEU A 25 -9.38 3.61 -19.02
CA LEU A 25 -8.98 2.85 -17.84
C LEU A 25 -9.85 3.26 -16.64
N ALA A 26 -10.11 4.55 -16.46
CA ALA A 26 -10.99 5.06 -15.41
C ALA A 26 -12.41 4.50 -15.55
N GLU A 27 -12.98 4.45 -16.76
CA GLU A 27 -14.29 3.83 -16.99
C GLU A 27 -14.33 2.38 -16.51
N LYS A 28 -13.25 1.60 -16.75
CA LYS A 28 -13.16 0.23 -16.24
C LYS A 28 -13.03 0.21 -14.72
N ILE A 29 -12.18 1.04 -14.12
CA ILE A 29 -11.99 1.07 -12.67
C ILE A 29 -13.30 1.38 -11.94
N VAL A 30 -14.08 2.36 -12.42
CA VAL A 30 -15.39 2.69 -11.85
C VAL A 30 -16.33 1.49 -11.88
N LEU A 31 -16.32 0.68 -12.95
CA LEU A 31 -17.16 -0.52 -13.05
C LEU A 31 -16.81 -1.59 -12.00
N TYR A 32 -15.55 -1.68 -11.59
CA TYR A 32 -15.08 -2.65 -10.59
C TYR A 32 -15.25 -2.19 -9.14
N GLN A 33 -15.64 -0.93 -8.90
CA GLN A 33 -15.80 -0.42 -7.54
C GLN A 33 -16.93 -1.16 -6.82
N LEU A 34 -16.63 -1.69 -5.63
CA LEU A 34 -17.59 -2.42 -4.82
C LEU A 34 -18.53 -1.43 -4.09
N PRO A 35 -19.75 -1.85 -3.69
CA PRO A 35 -20.70 -1.00 -2.97
C PRO A 35 -20.11 -0.28 -1.74
N VAL A 36 -19.23 -0.93 -0.96
CA VAL A 36 -18.54 -0.34 0.20
C VAL A 36 -17.53 0.76 -0.16
N GLY A 37 -17.22 0.93 -1.45
CA GLY A 37 -16.35 1.98 -2.00
C GLY A 37 -14.92 1.52 -2.30
N GLY A 38 -14.48 0.39 -1.77
CA GLY A 38 -13.19 -0.21 -2.07
C GLY A 38 -13.16 -1.02 -3.37
N TRP A 39 -11.98 -1.57 -3.68
CA TRP A 39 -11.77 -2.49 -4.80
C TRP A 39 -11.18 -3.81 -4.32
N GLY A 40 -11.46 -4.88 -5.06
CA GLY A 40 -10.83 -6.18 -4.84
C GLY A 40 -9.61 -6.40 -5.71
N LYS A 41 -8.74 -7.33 -5.29
CA LYS A 41 -7.68 -7.91 -6.15
C LYS A 41 -8.18 -9.11 -6.97
N GLN A 42 -9.32 -9.67 -6.58
CA GLN A 42 -9.97 -10.81 -7.21
C GLN A 42 -11.49 -10.62 -7.25
N LEU A 43 -12.13 -11.27 -8.21
CA LEU A 43 -13.58 -11.41 -8.29
C LEU A 43 -14.07 -12.61 -7.48
N ASN A 44 -15.39 -12.75 -7.33
CA ASN A 44 -16.02 -13.84 -6.58
C ASN A 44 -15.63 -15.26 -7.06
N ASP A 45 -15.28 -15.41 -8.35
CA ASP A 45 -14.81 -16.68 -8.93
C ASP A 45 -13.29 -16.89 -8.79
N LYS A 46 -12.62 -16.06 -7.97
CA LYS A 46 -11.18 -16.01 -7.72
C LYS A 46 -10.32 -15.56 -8.91
N SER A 47 -10.93 -15.16 -10.02
CA SER A 47 -10.18 -14.55 -11.13
C SER A 47 -9.55 -13.23 -10.67
N VAL A 48 -8.32 -12.97 -11.10
CA VAL A 48 -7.58 -11.76 -10.72
C VAL A 48 -8.12 -10.57 -11.50
N VAL A 49 -8.30 -9.43 -10.82
CA VAL A 49 -8.69 -8.18 -11.47
C VAL A 49 -7.62 -7.76 -12.47
N ASN A 50 -8.05 -7.55 -13.72
CA ASN A 50 -7.17 -7.17 -14.82
C ASN A 50 -7.83 -6.11 -15.71
N TYR A 51 -7.46 -4.85 -15.52
CA TYR A 51 -8.01 -3.73 -16.28
C TYR A 51 -7.58 -3.69 -17.76
N ASN A 52 -6.59 -4.50 -18.16
CA ASN A 52 -6.19 -4.60 -19.57
C ASN A 52 -7.19 -5.43 -20.39
N MET A 53 -8.00 -6.27 -19.75
CA MET A 53 -8.99 -7.08 -20.46
C MET A 53 -10.18 -6.24 -20.94
N PRO A 54 -10.78 -6.58 -22.10
CA PRO A 54 -12.06 -6.01 -22.50
C PRO A 54 -13.17 -6.47 -21.54
N VAL A 55 -14.13 -5.60 -21.26
CA VAL A 55 -15.28 -5.93 -20.41
C VAL A 55 -16.42 -6.44 -21.28
N ASP A 56 -16.51 -7.75 -21.43
CA ASP A 56 -17.66 -8.40 -22.09
C ASP A 56 -18.83 -8.62 -21.11
N LYS A 57 -19.95 -9.16 -21.61
CA LYS A 57 -21.15 -9.44 -20.81
C LYS A 57 -20.89 -10.45 -19.67
N ASN A 58 -19.97 -11.39 -19.87
CA ASN A 58 -19.66 -12.41 -18.87
C ASN A 58 -18.82 -11.83 -17.73
N LEU A 59 -17.76 -11.10 -18.07
CA LEU A 59 -16.93 -10.40 -17.10
C LEU A 59 -17.74 -9.36 -16.33
N LEU A 60 -18.62 -8.61 -17.00
CA LEU A 60 -19.52 -7.67 -16.32
C LEU A 60 -20.43 -8.35 -15.30
N ARG A 61 -20.95 -9.55 -15.60
CA ARG A 61 -21.76 -10.34 -14.65
C ARG A 61 -20.93 -10.73 -13.43
N LYS A 62 -19.68 -11.15 -13.62
CA LYS A 62 -18.76 -11.53 -12.53
C LYS A 62 -18.38 -10.34 -11.65
N ILE A 63 -18.11 -9.19 -12.25
CA ILE A 63 -17.86 -7.94 -11.53
C ILE A 63 -19.06 -7.60 -10.64
N LYS A 64 -20.28 -7.58 -11.21
CA LYS A 64 -21.51 -7.28 -10.47
C LYS A 64 -21.86 -8.30 -9.38
N ALA A 65 -21.42 -9.55 -9.53
CA ALA A 65 -21.61 -10.60 -8.53
C ALA A 65 -20.55 -10.57 -7.41
N THR A 66 -19.51 -9.74 -7.53
CA THR A 66 -18.48 -9.62 -6.50
C THR A 66 -18.96 -8.65 -5.41
N GLY A 67 -19.05 -9.14 -4.18
CA GLY A 67 -19.54 -8.38 -3.03
C GLY A 67 -18.42 -7.76 -2.19
N ASP A 68 -18.83 -6.96 -1.20
CA ASP A 68 -17.95 -6.13 -0.36
C ASP A 68 -16.88 -6.93 0.40
N ASP A 69 -17.09 -8.21 0.68
CA ASP A 69 -16.09 -9.08 1.31
C ASP A 69 -14.78 -9.25 0.52
N HIS A 70 -14.76 -8.79 -0.74
CA HIS A 70 -13.58 -8.79 -1.61
C HIS A 70 -12.83 -7.46 -1.57
N ALA A 71 -13.37 -6.39 -0.97
CA ALA A 71 -12.69 -5.12 -0.84
C ALA A 71 -11.43 -5.27 0.04
N THR A 72 -10.31 -4.75 -0.45
CA THR A 72 -9.01 -4.96 0.18
C THR A 72 -8.02 -3.84 -0.17
N ILE A 73 -6.97 -3.74 0.64
CA ILE A 73 -5.77 -2.93 0.37
C ILE A 73 -4.55 -3.80 0.00
N ASP A 74 -4.73 -5.12 -0.10
CA ASP A 74 -3.75 -6.10 -0.55
C ASP A 74 -3.40 -5.92 -2.05
N ASN A 75 -2.16 -6.21 -2.45
CA ASN A 75 -1.66 -6.07 -3.83
C ASN A 75 -1.92 -4.68 -4.47
N ASN A 76 -1.85 -3.62 -3.66
CA ASN A 76 -2.16 -2.23 -4.04
C ASN A 76 -3.63 -1.99 -4.46
N ALA A 77 -4.53 -2.92 -4.17
CA ALA A 77 -5.96 -2.69 -4.41
C ALA A 77 -6.44 -1.49 -3.60
N THR A 78 -7.47 -0.82 -4.11
CA THR A 78 -8.03 0.43 -3.61
C THR A 78 -7.10 1.64 -3.74
N SER A 79 -5.85 1.56 -3.29
CA SER A 79 -4.91 2.68 -3.41
C SER A 79 -4.52 2.97 -4.87
N ARG A 80 -4.26 1.94 -5.68
CA ARG A 80 -4.00 2.09 -7.12
C ARG A 80 -5.18 2.76 -7.82
N GLU A 81 -6.39 2.27 -7.57
CA GLU A 81 -7.61 2.74 -8.21
C GLU A 81 -7.91 4.20 -7.86
N ILE A 82 -7.80 4.59 -6.59
CA ILE A 82 -7.94 5.99 -6.17
C ILE A 82 -6.96 6.89 -6.92
N ASN A 83 -5.67 6.53 -6.95
CA ASN A 83 -4.66 7.33 -7.63
C ASN A 83 -4.90 7.46 -9.14
N ILE A 84 -5.37 6.39 -9.80
CA ILE A 84 -5.70 6.45 -11.23
C ILE A 84 -6.91 7.35 -11.47
N LEU A 85 -7.96 7.23 -10.65
CA LEU A 85 -9.18 8.04 -10.78
C LEU A 85 -8.93 9.52 -10.54
N ILE A 86 -8.10 9.88 -9.56
CA ILE A 86 -7.69 11.26 -9.28
C ILE A 86 -6.95 11.85 -10.49
N LYS A 87 -5.97 11.12 -11.05
CA LYS A 87 -5.27 11.55 -12.26
C LYS A 87 -6.19 11.68 -13.47
N ALA A 88 -7.10 10.72 -13.65
CA ALA A 88 -8.09 10.77 -14.74
C ALA A 88 -9.03 11.96 -14.59
N TYR A 89 -9.46 12.28 -13.36
CA TYR A 89 -10.24 13.49 -13.09
C TYR A 89 -9.44 14.75 -13.41
N ALA A 90 -8.17 14.84 -13.00
CA ALA A 90 -7.33 15.99 -13.30
C ALA A 90 -7.24 16.27 -14.81
N ALA A 91 -7.11 15.21 -15.62
CA ALA A 91 -7.01 15.29 -17.08
C ALA A 91 -8.35 15.54 -17.80
N THR A 92 -9.45 14.94 -17.33
CA THR A 92 -10.74 14.93 -18.06
C THR A 92 -11.81 15.84 -17.46
N LYS A 93 -11.63 16.25 -16.21
CA LYS A 93 -12.62 16.92 -15.36
C LYS A 93 -13.96 16.16 -15.25
N ASN A 94 -13.95 14.85 -15.44
CA ASN A 94 -15.15 14.02 -15.32
C ASN A 94 -15.52 13.79 -13.84
N PRO A 95 -16.64 14.36 -13.35
CA PRO A 95 -16.98 14.32 -11.93
C PRO A 95 -17.23 12.90 -11.40
N GLU A 96 -17.59 11.94 -12.25
CA GLU A 96 -17.77 10.54 -11.82
C GLU A 96 -16.47 9.89 -11.37
N TYR A 97 -15.32 10.31 -11.92
CA TYR A 97 -14.01 9.79 -11.48
C TYR A 97 -13.63 10.33 -10.11
N LEU A 98 -13.85 11.62 -9.86
CA LEU A 98 -13.64 12.21 -8.54
C LEU A 98 -14.55 11.56 -7.50
N LYS A 99 -15.84 11.44 -7.80
CA LYS A 99 -16.83 10.81 -6.92
C LYS A 99 -16.47 9.35 -6.60
N SER A 100 -15.97 8.58 -7.57
CA SER A 100 -15.51 7.22 -7.34
C SER A 100 -14.23 7.18 -6.48
N ALA A 101 -13.28 8.10 -6.72
CA ALA A 101 -12.08 8.21 -5.89
C ALA A 101 -12.42 8.57 -4.43
N GLU A 102 -13.36 9.50 -4.21
CA GLU A 102 -13.82 9.91 -2.88
C GLU A 102 -14.52 8.78 -2.12
N LYS A 103 -15.28 7.91 -2.81
CA LYS A 103 -15.81 6.68 -2.20
C LYS A 103 -14.69 5.74 -1.75
N GLY A 104 -13.62 5.63 -2.54
CA GLY A 104 -12.43 4.88 -2.16
C GLY A 104 -11.74 5.46 -0.92
N ILE A 105 -11.59 6.78 -0.86
CA ILE A 105 -11.03 7.47 0.30
C ILE A 105 -11.91 7.25 1.53
N HIS A 106 -13.24 7.34 1.37
CA HIS A 106 -14.19 7.04 2.45
C HIS A 106 -14.06 5.60 2.93
N TYR A 107 -13.86 4.64 2.04
CA TYR A 107 -13.59 3.24 2.41
C TYR A 107 -12.31 3.11 3.27
N LEU A 108 -11.22 3.78 2.89
CA LEU A 108 -9.99 3.78 3.70
C LEU A 108 -10.22 4.37 5.09
N LEU A 109 -10.99 5.46 5.19
CA LEU A 109 -11.35 6.06 6.49
C LEU A 109 -12.24 5.14 7.33
N LEU A 110 -13.16 4.41 6.69
CA LEU A 110 -14.10 3.51 7.34
C LEU A 110 -13.41 2.28 7.95
N MET A 111 -12.40 1.73 7.28
CA MET A 111 -11.72 0.51 7.71
C MET A 111 -10.66 0.74 8.80
N GLN A 112 -10.24 1.99 9.05
CA GLN A 112 -9.20 2.28 10.02
C GLN A 112 -9.70 1.99 11.44
N TYR A 113 -8.93 1.22 12.21
CA TYR A 113 -9.19 0.97 13.62
C TYR A 113 -8.97 2.21 14.48
N ASP A 114 -9.56 2.22 15.68
CA ASP A 114 -9.38 3.32 16.63
C ASP A 114 -7.92 3.54 17.04
N ASN A 115 -7.13 2.47 17.08
CA ASN A 115 -5.68 2.52 17.35
C ASN A 115 -4.84 3.02 16.15
N GLY A 116 -5.48 3.31 15.01
CA GLY A 116 -4.86 3.84 13.80
C GLY A 116 -4.41 2.80 12.78
N GLY A 117 -4.46 1.51 13.11
CA GLY A 117 -4.09 0.42 12.21
C GLY A 117 -5.13 0.17 11.11
N PHE A 118 -4.70 -0.52 10.04
CA PHE A 118 -5.56 -0.89 8.91
C PHE A 118 -5.59 -2.40 8.74
N PRO A 119 -6.79 -3.03 8.64
CA PRO A 119 -6.89 -4.42 8.26
C PRO A 119 -6.51 -4.63 6.79
N GLN A 120 -6.21 -5.86 6.40
CA GLN A 120 -5.97 -6.19 4.99
C GLN A 120 -7.27 -6.13 4.15
N TYR A 121 -8.39 -6.58 4.73
CA TYR A 121 -9.71 -6.56 4.10
C TYR A 121 -10.73 -5.88 5.03
N TYR A 122 -11.76 -5.27 4.44
CA TYR A 122 -12.91 -4.76 5.18
C TYR A 122 -14.15 -4.85 4.29
N PRO A 123 -15.30 -5.38 4.76
CA PRO A 123 -15.62 -5.76 6.14
C PRO A 123 -15.16 -7.18 6.53
N ASN A 124 -14.49 -7.91 5.63
CA ASN A 124 -14.10 -9.29 5.90
C ASN A 124 -12.94 -9.39 6.91
N THR A 125 -13.26 -9.85 8.12
CA THR A 125 -12.31 -9.99 9.24
C THR A 125 -11.77 -11.40 9.43
N GLY A 126 -12.01 -12.32 8.49
CA GLY A 126 -11.60 -13.71 8.62
C GLY A 126 -10.08 -13.92 8.63
N LEU A 127 -9.59 -14.86 9.44
CA LEU A 127 -8.18 -15.24 9.54
C LEU A 127 -7.28 -14.04 9.88
N TYR A 128 -6.13 -13.91 9.20
CA TYR A 128 -5.20 -12.80 9.36
C TYR A 128 -5.69 -11.50 8.72
N ARG A 129 -6.82 -11.49 7.98
CA ARG A 129 -7.29 -10.31 7.23
C ARG A 129 -7.64 -9.12 8.12
N LYS A 130 -7.99 -9.38 9.39
CA LYS A 130 -8.30 -8.35 10.39
C LYS A 130 -7.07 -7.72 11.03
N GLN A 131 -5.89 -8.33 10.94
CA GLN A 131 -4.67 -7.82 11.57
C GLN A 131 -4.28 -6.47 10.99
N VAL A 132 -3.60 -5.63 11.77
CA VAL A 132 -2.94 -4.43 11.24
C VAL A 132 -1.89 -4.89 10.24
N THR A 133 -2.04 -4.51 8.97
CA THR A 133 -1.32 -5.15 7.87
C THR A 133 -0.37 -4.19 7.18
N TYR A 134 0.94 -4.42 7.33
CA TYR A 134 1.95 -3.76 6.50
C TYR A 134 2.33 -4.59 5.26
N ASN A 135 2.12 -5.91 5.28
CA ASN A 135 2.41 -6.80 4.14
C ASN A 135 1.93 -6.21 2.80
N ASP A 136 2.79 -6.29 1.78
CA ASP A 136 2.60 -5.71 0.45
C ASP A 136 2.38 -4.19 0.48
N ASN A 137 2.97 -3.49 1.46
CA ASN A 137 2.75 -2.08 1.77
C ASN A 137 1.28 -1.68 1.95
N ALA A 138 0.40 -2.60 2.35
CA ALA A 138 -1.05 -2.38 2.42
C ALA A 138 -1.42 -1.10 3.19
N MET A 139 -1.09 -1.03 4.49
CA MET A 139 -1.34 0.15 5.32
C MET A 139 -0.57 1.39 4.82
N ILE A 140 0.67 1.22 4.34
CA ILE A 140 1.49 2.35 3.86
C ILE A 140 0.89 3.01 2.62
N ASN A 141 0.37 2.23 1.69
CA ASN A 141 -0.31 2.73 0.50
C ASN A 141 -1.61 3.47 0.86
N ALA A 142 -2.38 2.93 1.81
CA ALA A 142 -3.58 3.60 2.33
C ALA A 142 -3.23 4.94 2.98
N LEU A 143 -2.24 4.96 3.87
CA LEU A 143 -1.79 6.19 4.52
C LEU A 143 -1.18 7.20 3.56
N THR A 144 -0.51 6.75 2.49
CA THR A 144 0.01 7.64 1.45
C THR A 144 -1.11 8.33 0.68
N VAL A 145 -2.22 7.63 0.40
CA VAL A 145 -3.43 8.25 -0.17
C VAL A 145 -3.98 9.30 0.79
N LEU A 146 -4.15 8.96 2.08
CA LEU A 146 -4.66 9.90 3.08
C LEU A 146 -3.74 11.10 3.30
N TYR A 147 -2.42 10.91 3.21
CA TYR A 147 -1.44 11.99 3.20
C TYR A 147 -1.64 12.94 2.03
N ASN A 148 -1.77 12.43 0.80
CA ASN A 148 -1.98 13.26 -0.38
C ASN A 148 -3.30 14.05 -0.29
N VAL A 149 -4.36 13.41 0.23
CA VAL A 149 -5.65 14.06 0.50
C VAL A 149 -5.51 15.18 1.54
N ALA A 150 -4.90 14.88 2.68
CA ALA A 150 -4.68 15.84 3.77
C ALA A 150 -3.91 17.08 3.29
N GLU A 151 -2.85 16.86 2.53
CA GLU A 151 -1.94 17.90 2.03
C GLU A 151 -2.43 18.57 0.74
N GLY A 152 -3.44 18.01 0.05
CA GLY A 152 -3.86 18.47 -1.28
C GLY A 152 -2.75 18.34 -2.34
N LYS A 153 -1.94 17.29 -2.26
CA LYS A 153 -0.81 17.04 -3.18
C LYS A 153 -1.18 16.00 -4.23
N SER A 154 -0.42 15.95 -5.34
CA SER A 154 -0.58 14.92 -6.38
C SER A 154 -1.99 14.85 -6.98
N ASP A 155 -2.56 16.03 -7.29
CA ASP A 155 -3.90 16.22 -7.87
C ASP A 155 -5.09 15.92 -6.91
N PHE A 156 -4.83 15.70 -5.62
CA PHE A 156 -5.87 15.50 -4.60
C PHE A 156 -6.47 16.82 -4.06
N ASP A 157 -6.11 17.98 -4.61
CA ASP A 157 -6.62 19.30 -4.21
C ASP A 157 -8.13 19.44 -4.43
N ALA A 158 -8.69 18.70 -5.38
CA ALA A 158 -10.12 18.69 -5.71
C ALA A 158 -10.98 17.83 -4.78
N VAL A 159 -10.39 17.05 -3.87
CA VAL A 159 -11.13 16.20 -2.94
C VAL A 159 -11.89 17.06 -1.92
N ASP A 160 -13.12 16.64 -1.60
CA ASP A 160 -13.99 17.28 -0.61
C ASP A 160 -13.26 17.63 0.69
N SER A 161 -13.42 18.87 1.14
CA SER A 161 -12.69 19.41 2.29
C SER A 161 -12.98 18.66 3.60
N LYS A 162 -14.18 18.05 3.76
CA LYS A 162 -14.48 17.23 4.94
C LYS A 162 -13.71 15.92 4.90
N LEU A 163 -13.52 15.32 3.73
CA LEU A 163 -12.64 14.16 3.57
C LEU A 163 -11.18 14.55 3.84
N ARG A 164 -10.75 15.75 3.45
CA ARG A 164 -9.41 16.27 3.76
C ARG A 164 -9.15 16.37 5.27
N GLU A 165 -10.07 16.95 6.03
CA GLU A 165 -9.93 17.03 7.50
C GLU A 165 -9.96 15.64 8.16
N LYS A 166 -10.87 14.75 7.74
CA LYS A 166 -10.87 13.36 8.25
C LYS A 166 -9.57 12.63 7.93
N SER A 167 -9.00 12.86 6.75
CA SER A 167 -7.74 12.24 6.33
C SER A 167 -6.55 12.73 7.16
N LYS A 168 -6.53 14.00 7.59
CA LYS A 168 -5.51 14.50 8.53
C LYS A 168 -5.55 13.74 9.86
N THR A 169 -6.74 13.59 10.45
CA THR A 169 -6.92 12.84 11.70
C THR A 169 -6.53 11.36 11.52
N ALA A 170 -6.98 10.73 10.44
CA ALA A 170 -6.66 9.34 10.14
C ALA A 170 -5.16 9.12 9.92
N LEU A 171 -4.50 10.03 9.19
CA LEU A 171 -3.05 10.02 8.98
C LEU A 171 -2.30 10.07 10.30
N GLN A 172 -2.67 10.98 11.21
CA GLN A 172 -2.03 11.10 12.52
C GLN A 172 -2.14 9.79 13.31
N LYS A 173 -3.35 9.22 13.40
CA LYS A 173 -3.55 7.91 14.06
C LYS A 173 -2.70 6.81 13.42
N GLY A 174 -2.60 6.79 12.09
CA GLY A 174 -1.78 5.83 11.37
C GLY A 174 -0.29 5.94 11.69
N ILE A 175 0.25 7.15 11.78
CA ILE A 175 1.63 7.41 12.20
C ILE A 175 1.84 6.95 13.65
N GLU A 176 0.92 7.26 14.55
CA GLU A 176 0.99 6.77 15.94
C GLU A 176 0.97 5.24 16.02
N CYS A 177 0.16 4.57 15.21
CA CYS A 177 0.16 3.11 15.11
C CYS A 177 1.50 2.56 14.62
N ILE A 178 2.10 3.17 13.59
CA ILE A 178 3.43 2.81 13.09
C ILE A 178 4.48 2.89 14.20
N LEU A 179 4.50 4.00 14.94
CA LEU A 179 5.47 4.20 16.01
C LEU A 179 5.27 3.21 17.16
N LYS A 180 4.01 2.95 17.56
CA LYS A 180 3.64 1.97 18.61
C LYS A 180 3.95 0.53 18.22
N THR A 181 3.93 0.21 16.93
CA THR A 181 4.19 -1.15 16.44
C THR A 181 5.66 -1.41 16.14
N GLN A 182 6.55 -0.42 16.23
CA GLN A 182 7.98 -0.66 16.05
C GLN A 182 8.51 -1.61 17.13
N VAL A 183 9.06 -2.74 16.71
CA VAL A 183 9.43 -3.82 17.63
C VAL A 183 10.61 -3.39 18.49
N LEU A 184 10.45 -3.51 19.81
CA LEU A 184 11.52 -3.23 20.77
C LEU A 184 12.37 -4.48 21.00
N GLN A 185 13.67 -4.37 20.74
CA GLN A 185 14.66 -5.39 21.07
C GLN A 185 15.56 -4.85 22.18
N LYS A 186 15.54 -5.51 23.35
CA LYS A 186 16.31 -5.10 24.54
C LYS A 186 16.07 -3.63 24.93
N GLY A 187 14.83 -3.14 24.76
CA GLY A 187 14.44 -1.76 25.07
C GLY A 187 14.73 -0.73 23.97
N SER A 188 15.39 -1.12 22.88
CA SER A 188 15.68 -0.24 21.74
C SER A 188 14.75 -0.55 20.56
N PRO A 189 14.22 0.46 19.84
CA PRO A 189 13.46 0.23 18.62
C PRO A 189 14.31 -0.47 17.55
N SER A 190 13.70 -1.38 16.80
CA SER A 190 14.32 -2.09 15.67
C SER A 190 13.57 -1.75 14.37
N ILE A 191 13.00 -2.75 13.71
CA ILE A 191 12.13 -2.59 12.54
C ILE A 191 10.72 -3.13 12.86
N TRP A 192 9.91 -3.42 11.84
CA TRP A 192 8.53 -3.87 11.99
C TRP A 192 8.32 -5.29 11.46
N ALA A 193 7.35 -6.00 12.02
CA ALA A 193 6.70 -7.15 11.40
C ALA A 193 5.82 -6.75 10.20
N ASP A 194 5.43 -7.74 9.41
CA ASP A 194 4.51 -7.63 8.28
C ASP A 194 3.03 -7.51 8.72
N GLN A 195 2.67 -8.04 9.88
CA GLN A 195 1.35 -7.88 10.49
C GLN A 195 1.37 -7.89 12.02
N TYR A 196 0.35 -7.28 12.61
CA TYR A 196 0.16 -7.18 14.06
C TYR A 196 -1.27 -7.49 14.44
N ASN A 197 -1.46 -8.08 15.61
CA ASN A 197 -2.78 -8.24 16.19
C ASN A 197 -3.49 -6.88 16.34
N GLU A 198 -4.74 -6.80 15.88
CA GLU A 198 -5.51 -5.56 15.80
C GLU A 198 -5.90 -4.97 17.15
N ILE A 199 -5.79 -5.75 18.22
CA ILE A 199 -6.13 -5.34 19.59
C ILE A 199 -4.85 -5.05 20.37
N THR A 200 -3.90 -5.99 20.39
CA THR A 200 -2.71 -5.92 21.25
C THR A 200 -1.53 -5.19 20.63
N LEU A 201 -1.56 -4.96 19.31
CA LEU A 201 -0.45 -4.41 18.53
C LEU A 201 0.86 -5.18 18.66
N GLN A 202 0.79 -6.48 19.02
CA GLN A 202 1.95 -7.37 19.00
C GLN A 202 2.11 -8.00 17.61
N PRO A 203 3.36 -8.24 17.16
CA PRO A 203 3.63 -9.00 15.95
C PRO A 203 2.82 -10.31 15.91
N ASP A 204 2.24 -10.63 14.76
CA ASP A 204 1.42 -11.83 14.59
C ASP A 204 1.79 -12.56 13.29
N LYS A 205 1.34 -13.80 13.14
CA LYS A 205 1.55 -14.58 11.91
C LYS A 205 0.44 -14.32 10.90
N ALA A 206 0.74 -14.48 9.60
CA ALA A 206 -0.26 -14.47 8.54
C ALA A 206 -0.46 -15.87 7.96
N ARG A 207 0.05 -16.14 6.75
CA ARG A 207 -0.01 -17.47 6.14
C ARG A 207 0.93 -18.43 6.89
N ALA A 208 0.75 -19.74 6.69
CA ALA A 208 1.56 -20.75 7.39
C ALA A 208 3.08 -20.53 7.25
N PHE A 209 3.53 -20.04 6.10
CA PHE A 209 4.93 -19.74 5.80
C PHE A 209 5.37 -18.32 6.19
N GLU A 210 4.54 -17.57 6.93
CA GLU A 210 4.80 -16.21 7.42
C GLU A 210 4.70 -16.19 8.94
N PRO A 211 5.72 -16.71 9.64
CA PRO A 211 5.74 -16.75 11.09
C PRO A 211 5.92 -15.35 11.67
N ILE A 212 5.66 -15.22 12.98
CA ILE A 212 5.94 -13.99 13.73
C ILE A 212 7.42 -13.63 13.57
N SER A 213 7.68 -12.51 12.91
CA SER A 213 9.03 -12.12 12.51
C SER A 213 9.13 -10.62 12.21
N LEU A 214 10.34 -10.10 12.21
CA LEU A 214 10.64 -8.79 11.62
C LEU A 214 10.65 -8.93 10.10
N ALA A 215 10.02 -8.00 9.38
CA ALA A 215 9.84 -8.02 7.93
C ALA A 215 10.61 -6.87 7.26
N THR A 216 11.67 -7.21 6.52
CA THR A 216 12.60 -6.23 5.95
C THR A 216 11.99 -5.42 4.81
N GLY A 217 11.28 -6.07 3.89
CA GLY A 217 10.65 -5.42 2.75
C GLY A 217 9.63 -4.36 3.18
N GLU A 218 8.74 -4.71 4.12
CA GLU A 218 7.70 -3.80 4.59
C GLU A 218 8.29 -2.66 5.43
N SER A 219 9.32 -2.95 6.23
CA SER A 219 10.03 -1.94 7.02
C SER A 219 10.68 -0.86 6.14
N VAL A 220 11.18 -1.22 4.96
CA VAL A 220 11.68 -0.22 3.99
C VAL A 220 10.57 0.73 3.54
N GLY A 221 9.37 0.21 3.29
CA GLY A 221 8.19 1.01 2.94
C GLY A 221 7.76 1.95 4.07
N ILE A 222 7.74 1.44 5.30
CA ILE A 222 7.42 2.21 6.50
C ILE A 222 8.41 3.37 6.69
N ILE A 223 9.72 3.11 6.59
CA ILE A 223 10.75 4.15 6.73
C ILE A 223 10.56 5.23 5.67
N ARG A 224 10.34 4.86 4.40
CA ARG A 224 10.11 5.82 3.31
C ARG A 224 8.88 6.68 3.57
N PHE A 225 7.81 6.09 4.08
CA PHE A 225 6.61 6.83 4.45
C PHE A 225 6.86 7.80 5.61
N LEU A 226 7.56 7.36 6.67
CA LEU A 226 7.93 8.22 7.79
C LEU A 226 8.84 9.38 7.35
N MET A 227 9.74 9.15 6.39
CA MET A 227 10.61 10.19 5.82
C MET A 227 9.85 11.29 5.04
N MET A 228 8.59 11.03 4.65
CA MET A 228 7.72 12.04 4.04
C MET A 228 7.04 12.96 5.07
N GLN A 229 7.03 12.55 6.35
CA GLN A 229 6.36 13.27 7.43
C GLN A 229 7.28 14.35 8.03
N PRO A 230 6.72 15.32 8.80
CA PRO A 230 7.53 16.20 9.62
C PRO A 230 8.48 15.40 10.52
N ALA A 231 9.78 15.74 10.50
CA ALA A 231 10.81 15.00 11.20
C ALA A 231 10.83 15.31 12.72
N THR A 232 9.76 14.94 13.43
CA THR A 232 9.69 15.05 14.89
C THR A 232 10.77 14.19 15.55
N PRO A 233 11.19 14.49 16.80
CA PRO A 233 12.20 13.69 17.50
C PRO A 233 11.85 12.19 17.58
N GLU A 234 10.57 11.86 17.70
CA GLU A 234 10.10 10.48 17.74
C GLU A 234 10.24 9.78 16.38
N ILE A 235 9.84 10.44 15.29
CA ILE A 235 9.99 9.92 13.92
C ILE A 235 11.48 9.79 13.56
N GLN A 236 12.30 10.77 13.93
CA GLN A 236 13.74 10.70 13.73
C GLN A 236 14.37 9.53 14.49
N LYS A 237 14.02 9.35 15.76
CA LYS A 237 14.48 8.21 16.56
C LYS A 237 14.07 6.88 15.94
N SER A 238 12.81 6.76 15.50
CA SER A 238 12.28 5.56 14.85
C SER A 238 13.04 5.21 13.57
N ILE A 239 13.21 6.18 12.66
CA ILE A 239 13.93 6.00 11.39
C ILE A 239 15.39 5.63 11.66
N ASN A 240 16.08 6.38 12.53
CA ASN A 240 17.49 6.15 12.80
C ASN A 240 17.74 4.75 13.36
N ALA A 241 16.91 4.30 14.30
CA ALA A 241 17.02 2.97 14.89
C ALA A 241 16.79 1.85 13.85
N ALA A 242 15.80 2.03 12.97
CA ALA A 242 15.55 1.08 11.89
C ALA A 242 16.69 1.01 10.87
N ILE A 243 17.30 2.16 10.53
CA ILE A 243 18.47 2.21 9.64
C ILE A 243 19.69 1.53 10.26
N GLU A 244 19.96 1.74 11.55
CA GLU A 244 21.06 1.03 12.23
C GLU A 244 20.80 -0.48 12.28
N TRP A 245 19.56 -0.91 12.57
CA TRP A 245 19.20 -2.32 12.50
C TRP A 245 19.49 -2.92 11.11
N PHE A 246 19.18 -2.23 10.02
CA PHE A 246 19.49 -2.72 8.67
C PHE A 246 20.99 -2.84 8.40
N LYS A 247 21.79 -1.88 8.89
CA LYS A 247 23.26 -1.93 8.74
C LYS A 247 23.86 -3.12 9.50
N ASP A 248 23.35 -3.40 10.69
CA ASP A 248 23.85 -4.47 11.56
C ASP A 248 23.44 -5.87 11.08
N ASN A 249 22.32 -5.99 10.35
CA ASN A 249 21.70 -7.29 10.00
C ASN A 249 21.74 -7.61 8.50
N LYS A 250 22.63 -6.97 7.75
CA LYS A 250 22.85 -7.27 6.34
C LYS A 250 23.62 -8.58 6.12
N ILE A 251 23.37 -9.23 4.99
CA ILE A 251 24.08 -10.43 4.54
C ILE A 251 24.99 -10.01 3.40
N GLU A 252 26.29 -9.95 3.66
CA GLU A 252 27.30 -9.61 2.65
C GLU A 252 27.74 -10.86 1.88
N GLY A 253 28.16 -10.66 0.63
CA GLY A 253 28.77 -11.73 -0.16
C GLY A 253 27.78 -12.64 -0.88
N TYR A 254 26.51 -12.28 -0.93
CA TYR A 254 25.46 -13.06 -1.59
C TYR A 254 24.54 -12.19 -2.45
N SER A 255 24.05 -12.77 -3.53
CA SER A 255 22.99 -12.22 -4.38
C SER A 255 21.80 -13.16 -4.43
N TYR A 256 20.60 -12.62 -4.68
CA TYR A 256 19.37 -13.41 -4.79
C TYR A 256 18.61 -13.08 -6.08
N ASN A 257 18.71 -13.97 -7.05
CA ASN A 257 18.25 -13.72 -8.41
C ASN A 257 17.13 -14.66 -8.83
N VAL A 258 16.28 -14.18 -9.75
CA VAL A 258 15.24 -14.99 -10.39
C VAL A 258 15.75 -15.46 -11.75
N ALA A 259 15.80 -16.78 -11.92
CA ALA A 259 16.10 -17.43 -13.19
C ALA A 259 14.87 -18.18 -13.73
N LYS A 260 14.89 -18.50 -15.02
CA LYS A 260 13.94 -19.41 -15.66
C LYS A 260 14.68 -20.66 -16.10
N GLN A 261 14.20 -21.83 -15.68
CA GLN A 261 14.73 -23.13 -16.09
C GLN A 261 13.57 -24.03 -16.49
N ASN A 262 13.57 -24.51 -17.73
CA ASN A 262 12.50 -25.37 -18.28
C ASN A 262 11.09 -24.80 -18.06
N GLY A 263 10.91 -23.48 -18.24
CA GLY A 263 9.66 -22.76 -18.01
C GLY A 263 9.30 -22.52 -16.53
N LYS A 264 10.01 -23.13 -15.58
CA LYS A 264 9.82 -22.92 -14.14
C LYS A 264 10.64 -21.73 -13.64
N THR A 265 10.07 -21.01 -12.67
CA THR A 265 10.82 -19.97 -11.93
C THR A 265 11.75 -20.67 -10.94
N LEU A 266 13.03 -20.31 -10.96
CA LEU A 266 14.03 -20.74 -10.00
C LEU A 266 14.56 -19.51 -9.27
N ARG A 267 14.63 -19.57 -7.94
CA ARG A 267 15.22 -18.49 -7.13
C ARG A 267 16.56 -18.96 -6.59
N VAL A 268 17.62 -18.28 -7.01
CA VAL A 268 19.00 -18.68 -6.79
C VAL A 268 19.63 -17.73 -5.78
N LEU A 269 19.99 -18.27 -4.63
CA LEU A 269 20.92 -17.64 -3.69
C LEU A 269 22.34 -18.06 -4.11
N ALA A 270 23.18 -17.11 -4.49
CA ALA A 270 24.52 -17.36 -4.99
C ALA A 270 25.55 -16.45 -4.31
N GLU A 271 26.78 -16.93 -4.17
CA GLU A 271 27.89 -16.10 -3.73
C GLU A 271 28.14 -14.96 -4.72
N ASP A 272 28.27 -13.76 -4.19
CA ASP A 272 28.68 -12.56 -4.91
C ASP A 272 29.30 -11.59 -3.90
N LYS A 273 30.63 -11.53 -3.88
CA LYS A 273 31.44 -10.77 -2.90
C LYS A 273 31.15 -9.27 -2.89
N ASN A 274 30.53 -8.73 -3.94
CA ASN A 274 30.21 -7.32 -4.05
C ASN A 274 28.74 -7.00 -3.75
N SER A 275 27.94 -8.02 -3.42
CA SER A 275 26.51 -7.87 -3.16
C SER A 275 26.18 -7.92 -1.67
N VAL A 276 25.09 -7.24 -1.33
CA VAL A 276 24.50 -7.21 0.00
C VAL A 276 22.99 -7.47 -0.16
N ILE A 277 22.49 -8.40 0.64
CA ILE A 277 21.07 -8.74 0.69
C ILE A 277 20.60 -8.78 2.14
N TRP A 278 19.28 -8.85 2.31
CA TRP A 278 18.63 -9.12 3.58
C TRP A 278 17.65 -10.27 3.38
N ALA A 279 17.49 -11.11 4.39
CA ALA A 279 16.37 -12.04 4.40
C ALA A 279 15.04 -11.28 4.49
N ARG A 280 13.95 -11.88 4.00
CA ARG A 280 12.62 -11.28 4.12
C ARG A 280 12.21 -11.20 5.59
N PHE A 281 12.53 -12.25 6.36
CA PHE A 281 12.12 -12.40 7.74
C PHE A 281 13.31 -12.64 8.67
N TYR A 282 13.29 -11.99 9.82
CA TYR A 282 14.26 -12.15 10.89
C TYR A 282 13.54 -12.47 12.20
N ASP A 283 14.16 -13.33 13.00
CA ASP A 283 13.67 -13.68 14.33
C ASP A 283 13.62 -12.44 15.24
N ILE A 284 12.47 -12.23 15.89
CA ILE A 284 12.18 -11.02 16.67
C ILE A 284 13.10 -10.83 17.89
N HIS A 285 13.80 -11.87 18.34
CA HIS A 285 14.68 -11.80 19.52
C HIS A 285 16.15 -11.88 19.16
N THR A 286 16.50 -12.66 18.14
CA THR A 286 17.89 -13.02 17.84
C THR A 286 18.43 -12.36 16.57
N ASN A 287 17.57 -11.75 15.74
CA ASN A 287 17.93 -11.24 14.42
C ASN A 287 18.61 -12.28 13.52
N LYS A 288 18.28 -13.56 13.70
CA LYS A 288 18.67 -14.60 12.74
C LYS A 288 17.68 -14.59 11.58
N PRO A 289 18.14 -14.67 10.32
CA PRO A 289 17.28 -14.99 9.20
C PRO A 289 16.44 -16.23 9.49
N LEU A 290 15.15 -16.18 9.17
CA LEU A 290 14.25 -17.32 9.29
C LEU A 290 13.39 -17.48 8.04
N PHE A 291 12.89 -18.68 7.85
CA PHE A 291 12.12 -19.08 6.69
C PHE A 291 10.93 -19.94 7.12
N GLY A 292 9.77 -19.73 6.50
CA GLY A 292 8.57 -20.52 6.73
C GLY A 292 8.30 -21.53 5.63
N ASP A 293 7.46 -22.52 5.92
CA ASP A 293 7.00 -23.50 4.92
C ASP A 293 5.49 -23.75 5.06
N ARG A 294 4.90 -24.51 4.13
CA ARG A 294 3.43 -24.73 4.10
C ARG A 294 2.89 -25.51 5.30
N ASP A 295 3.74 -26.27 5.96
CA ASP A 295 3.42 -27.01 7.20
C ASP A 295 3.46 -26.12 8.46
N GLY A 296 3.85 -24.85 8.32
CA GLY A 296 3.99 -23.93 9.45
C GLY A 296 5.31 -24.04 10.21
N SER A 297 6.26 -24.85 9.72
CA SER A 297 7.59 -24.95 10.32
C SER A 297 8.40 -23.67 10.12
N VAL A 298 9.18 -23.33 11.15
CA VAL A 298 10.21 -22.28 11.07
C VAL A 298 11.56 -22.94 10.87
N LYS A 299 12.27 -22.50 9.83
CA LYS A 299 13.58 -23.00 9.42
C LYS A 299 14.59 -21.87 9.50
N TYR A 300 15.82 -22.17 9.90
CA TYR A 300 16.92 -21.21 9.95
C TYR A 300 17.96 -21.42 8.84
N ASN A 301 17.79 -22.48 8.05
CA ASN A 301 18.58 -22.74 6.86
C ASN A 301 17.67 -22.68 5.63
N TYR A 302 18.03 -21.82 4.68
CA TYR A 302 17.29 -21.64 3.43
C TYR A 302 17.16 -22.96 2.65
N ASN A 303 18.17 -23.84 2.72
CA ASN A 303 18.17 -25.10 1.99
C ASN A 303 17.16 -26.12 2.51
N ASP A 304 16.65 -25.92 3.72
CA ASP A 304 15.64 -26.81 4.31
C ASP A 304 14.22 -26.44 3.86
N VAL A 305 14.01 -25.25 3.28
CA VAL A 305 12.70 -24.82 2.76
C VAL A 305 12.32 -25.66 1.53
N SER A 306 11.05 -26.08 1.45
CA SER A 306 10.56 -26.87 0.33
C SER A 306 10.80 -26.18 -1.01
N GLU A 307 11.06 -26.97 -2.07
CA GLU A 307 11.34 -26.44 -3.41
C GLU A 307 10.25 -25.47 -3.90
N GLU A 308 8.98 -25.82 -3.65
CA GLU A 308 7.82 -25.02 -4.04
C GLU A 308 7.81 -23.65 -3.34
N ARG A 309 8.16 -23.58 -2.04
CA ARG A 309 8.25 -22.31 -1.31
C ARG A 309 9.52 -21.53 -1.62
N ARG A 310 10.67 -22.19 -1.81
CA ARG A 310 11.91 -21.51 -2.22
C ARG A 310 11.76 -20.77 -3.53
N ASN A 311 11.07 -21.38 -4.49
CA ASN A 311 10.94 -20.84 -5.85
C ASN A 311 9.68 -19.99 -6.04
N GLY A 312 8.61 -20.25 -5.26
CA GLY A 312 7.35 -19.54 -5.32
C GLY A 312 7.29 -18.25 -4.50
N TYR A 313 8.29 -17.99 -3.65
CA TYR A 313 8.30 -16.85 -2.73
C TYR A 313 9.70 -16.22 -2.63
N SER A 314 9.76 -14.90 -2.50
CA SER A 314 11.04 -14.19 -2.36
C SER A 314 11.48 -14.18 -0.90
N TRP A 315 12.52 -14.93 -0.58
CA TRP A 315 13.05 -15.04 0.79
C TRP A 315 14.19 -14.07 1.09
N PHE A 316 14.73 -13.42 0.07
CA PHE A 316 15.73 -12.37 0.21
C PHE A 316 15.42 -11.20 -0.72
N GLY A 317 16.05 -10.06 -0.46
CA GLY A 317 16.00 -8.87 -1.30
C GLY A 317 17.11 -7.88 -0.94
N ASP A 318 17.26 -6.87 -1.78
CA ASP A 318 18.32 -5.84 -1.72
C ASP A 318 17.76 -4.42 -1.55
N SER A 319 16.43 -4.28 -1.43
CA SER A 319 15.76 -2.98 -1.34
C SER A 319 16.25 -2.05 -0.21
N PRO A 320 16.77 -2.53 0.95
CA PRO A 320 17.35 -1.64 1.95
C PRO A 320 18.60 -0.91 1.48
N GLN A 321 19.38 -1.45 0.53
CA GLN A 321 20.65 -0.85 0.10
C GLN A 321 20.47 0.58 -0.40
N LYS A 322 19.52 0.79 -1.33
CA LYS A 322 19.22 2.13 -1.87
C LYS A 322 18.72 3.08 -0.78
N LEU A 323 17.93 2.57 0.16
CA LEU A 323 17.43 3.35 1.29
C LEU A 323 18.60 3.89 2.13
N ILE A 324 19.54 3.01 2.51
CA ILE A 324 20.68 3.33 3.38
C ILE A 324 21.69 4.24 2.68
N ASP A 325 22.03 3.95 1.41
CA ASP A 325 23.13 4.63 0.72
C ASP A 325 22.74 5.99 0.15
N LYS A 326 21.46 6.16 -0.24
CA LYS A 326 21.02 7.32 -1.03
C LYS A 326 19.89 8.08 -0.37
N GLU A 327 18.83 7.40 0.00
CA GLU A 327 17.58 8.06 0.43
C GLU A 327 17.70 8.63 1.85
N TYR A 328 18.20 7.84 2.80
CA TYR A 328 18.37 8.25 4.19
C TYR A 328 19.42 9.36 4.38
N PRO A 329 20.63 9.31 3.78
CA PRO A 329 21.60 10.40 3.91
C PRO A 329 21.07 11.73 3.38
N LYS A 330 20.34 11.70 2.24
CA LYS A 330 19.69 12.87 1.67
C LYS A 330 18.62 13.44 2.61
N TRP A 331 17.80 12.58 3.20
CA TRP A 331 16.78 12.99 4.16
C TRP A 331 17.42 13.57 5.44
N LYS A 332 18.47 12.95 5.97
CA LYS A 332 19.17 13.44 7.16
C LYS A 332 19.75 14.83 6.92
N LEU A 333 20.43 15.04 5.79
CA LEU A 333 20.97 16.35 5.42
C LEU A 333 19.89 17.44 5.37
N LYS A 334 18.74 17.15 4.75
CA LYS A 334 17.61 18.08 4.66
C LYS A 334 17.06 18.47 6.05
N ASN A 335 17.01 17.53 6.98
CA ASN A 335 16.40 17.73 8.30
C ASN A 335 17.39 18.15 9.40
N THR A 336 18.70 18.10 9.14
CA THR A 336 19.72 18.71 10.03
C THR A 336 19.96 20.19 9.70
N ILE A 337 19.79 20.61 8.44
CA ILE A 337 20.03 22.01 8.01
C ILE A 337 18.81 22.92 8.24
N GLY A 338 17.61 22.35 8.39
CA GLY A 338 16.36 23.10 8.57
C GLY A 338 15.76 23.02 9.97
N GLY A 339 16.51 22.53 10.96
CA GLY A 339 16.10 22.40 12.37
C GLY A 339 16.62 23.51 13.25
#